data_AF-A0A9W5Y4I2-F1
#
_entry.id   AF-A0A9W5Y4I2-F1
#
_cell.length_a   1.000
_cell.length_b   1.000
_cell.length_c   1.000
_cell.angle_alpha   90.00
_cell.angle_beta   90.00
_cell.angle_gamma   90.00
#
_symmetry.space_group_name_H-M   'P 1'
#
loop_
_entity.id
_entity.type
_entity.pdbx_description
1 polymer ?
#
loop_
_entity_poly.entity_id
_entity_poly.type
_entity_poly.pdbx_seq_one_letter_code
_entity_poly.pdbx_strand_id
1 'polypeptide(L)'
;MKISEREKYLLGILLAVLVVVGYYEFVYTKQIKKIDGLKTQKIGVESKYNEIMSTINTMDSKKENLKILNAKIEDKSKNIYPELIQEKLILEIDELLKSSNLKGNINFSKLQVQGIESNKSSYQPLPNSSLQSLADQYNNENSKNNSASSSNQASSSGQISQQTGNDGQTKDVSAGNTAQQIKVTLSFKGTYSNLSSFIKNVEVRDKRIVLSNLSMAQSNQKEISGSLTMEFYAVPKIGDEDSNYSNWLLNNKYGKGSPFGDGQMSTLATTIENSAKEKEEKSDFSMIVKPINSDLPTLTIGKDKDQSRTSYLYADNPGIEKLEVTFTKDKDGNYYYKYKTSKNSYPLQYTTKGIGFTPSSNDIMFNIFSTLRQGNDDKASVELKVINNTDKVVSLIVNGDDATNPRVSITGEGTAVNITKR
;
A
#
# COMPACT_ATOMS: atom_id res chain seq x y z
N MET A 1 -89.65 -30.09 50.48
CA MET A 1 -88.92 -29.26 51.47
C MET A 1 -89.44 -27.83 51.39
N LYS A 2 -89.87 -27.23 52.51
CA LYS A 2 -90.28 -25.81 52.58
C LYS A 2 -89.07 -24.99 53.03
N ILE A 3 -88.52 -24.19 52.12
CA ILE A 3 -87.40 -23.30 52.36
C ILE A 3 -87.89 -22.01 53.04
N SER A 4 -87.18 -21.56 54.08
CA SER A 4 -87.49 -20.36 54.87
C SER A 4 -87.16 -19.08 54.07
N GLU A 5 -87.88 -17.97 54.34
CA GLU A 5 -87.63 -16.67 53.66
C GLU A 5 -86.16 -16.20 53.81
N ARG A 6 -85.52 -16.48 54.95
CA ARG A 6 -84.08 -16.18 55.17
C ARG A 6 -83.16 -17.04 54.29
N GLU A 7 -83.53 -18.28 54.02
CA GLU A 7 -82.76 -19.18 53.16
C GLU A 7 -82.86 -18.77 51.68
N LYS A 8 -83.99 -18.20 51.24
CA LYS A 8 -84.12 -17.62 49.89
C LYS A 8 -83.18 -16.43 49.67
N TYR A 9 -83.08 -15.52 50.65
CA TYR A 9 -82.13 -14.39 50.58
C TYR A 9 -80.67 -14.86 50.59
N LEU A 10 -80.34 -15.83 51.43
CA LEU A 10 -78.99 -16.41 51.49
C LEU A 10 -78.61 -17.10 50.18
N LEU A 11 -79.55 -17.82 49.56
CA LEU A 11 -79.35 -18.50 48.28
C LEU A 11 -79.17 -17.49 47.12
N GLY A 12 -79.89 -16.36 47.16
CA GLY A 12 -79.72 -15.26 46.20
C GLY A 12 -78.34 -14.60 46.29
N ILE A 13 -77.83 -14.39 47.52
CA ILE A 13 -76.48 -13.86 47.75
C ILE A 13 -75.42 -14.86 47.28
N LEU A 14 -75.60 -16.15 47.58
CA LEU A 14 -74.70 -17.21 47.12
C LEU A 14 -74.60 -17.26 45.59
N LEU A 15 -75.74 -17.15 44.90
CA LEU A 15 -75.79 -17.09 43.43
C LEU A 15 -75.05 -15.85 42.90
N ALA A 16 -75.24 -14.69 43.51
CA ALA A 16 -74.55 -13.46 43.11
C ALA A 16 -73.03 -13.58 43.29
N VAL A 17 -72.56 -14.16 44.41
CA VAL A 17 -71.14 -14.43 44.65
C VAL A 17 -70.60 -15.42 43.61
N LEU A 18 -71.33 -16.47 43.26
CA LEU A 18 -70.96 -17.41 42.20
C LEU A 18 -70.82 -16.74 40.83
N VAL A 19 -71.70 -15.80 40.48
CA VAL A 19 -71.61 -15.03 39.24
C VAL A 19 -70.37 -14.13 39.22
N VAL A 20 -70.06 -13.47 40.35
CA VAL A 20 -68.86 -12.63 40.48
C VAL A 20 -67.58 -13.44 40.38
N VAL A 21 -67.51 -14.59 41.07
CA VAL A 21 -66.36 -15.50 40.99
C VAL A 21 -66.22 -16.09 39.59
N GLY A 22 -67.32 -16.51 38.96
CA GLY A 22 -67.34 -17.00 37.60
C GLY A 22 -66.86 -15.95 36.59
N TYR A 23 -67.29 -14.70 36.72
CA TYR A 23 -66.82 -13.59 35.90
C TYR A 23 -65.32 -13.30 36.11
N TYR A 24 -64.88 -13.27 37.37
CA TYR A 24 -63.48 -13.06 37.73
C TYR A 24 -62.59 -14.15 37.12
N GLU A 25 -62.92 -15.42 37.34
CA GLU A 25 -62.19 -16.59 36.86
C GLU A 25 -62.21 -16.70 35.33
N PHE A 26 -63.37 -16.63 34.67
CA PHE A 26 -63.47 -16.94 33.24
C PHE A 26 -63.21 -15.75 32.32
N VAL A 27 -63.62 -14.54 32.71
CA VAL A 27 -63.59 -13.37 31.82
C VAL A 27 -62.41 -12.48 32.14
N TYR A 28 -62.29 -12.06 33.40
CA TYR A 28 -61.25 -11.10 33.83
C TYR A 28 -59.83 -11.71 33.73
N THR A 29 -59.60 -12.92 34.24
CA THR A 29 -58.27 -13.54 34.15
C THR A 29 -57.82 -13.77 32.70
N LYS A 30 -58.73 -14.15 31.79
CA LYS A 30 -58.41 -14.35 30.37
C LYS A 30 -58.04 -13.04 29.68
N GLN A 31 -58.75 -11.95 29.99
CA GLN A 31 -58.45 -10.63 29.44
C GLN A 31 -57.12 -10.09 29.93
N ILE A 32 -56.81 -10.24 31.23
CA ILE A 32 -55.50 -9.85 31.78
C ILE A 32 -54.37 -10.65 31.16
N LYS A 33 -54.50 -11.97 31.02
CA LYS A 33 -53.49 -12.80 30.34
C LYS A 33 -53.21 -12.34 28.91
N LYS A 34 -54.25 -11.91 28.18
CA LYS A 34 -54.10 -11.34 26.84
C LYS A 34 -53.38 -9.99 26.86
N ILE A 35 -53.69 -9.13 27.82
CA ILE A 35 -53.04 -7.82 28.02
C ILE A 35 -51.57 -7.98 28.41
N ASP A 36 -51.26 -8.90 29.32
CA ASP A 36 -49.88 -9.20 29.74
C ASP A 36 -49.08 -9.83 28.60
N GLY A 37 -49.71 -10.70 27.79
CA GLY A 37 -49.11 -11.23 26.57
C GLY A 37 -48.79 -10.12 25.57
N LEU A 38 -49.71 -9.20 25.33
CA LEU A 38 -49.51 -8.03 24.45
C LEU A 38 -48.43 -7.09 25.01
N LYS A 39 -48.39 -6.87 26.32
CA LYS A 39 -47.36 -6.05 26.99
C LYS A 39 -45.97 -6.67 26.87
N THR A 40 -45.87 -7.99 27.04
CA THR A 40 -44.62 -8.74 26.87
C THR A 40 -44.14 -8.69 25.41
N GLN A 41 -45.05 -8.83 24.45
CA GLN A 41 -44.72 -8.68 23.03
C GLN A 41 -44.23 -7.25 22.72
N LYS A 42 -44.88 -6.22 23.25
CA LYS A 42 -44.45 -4.82 23.08
C LYS A 42 -43.04 -4.60 23.62
N ILE A 43 -42.74 -5.06 24.82
CA ILE A 43 -41.39 -4.95 25.43
C ILE A 43 -40.36 -5.69 24.56
N GLY A 44 -40.69 -6.89 24.06
CA GLY A 44 -39.80 -7.64 23.17
C GLY A 44 -39.53 -6.93 21.85
N VAL A 45 -40.54 -6.28 21.26
CA VAL A 45 -40.40 -5.48 20.03
C VAL A 45 -39.60 -4.20 20.28
N GLU A 46 -39.84 -3.49 21.38
CA GLU A 46 -39.05 -2.30 21.77
C GLU A 46 -37.59 -2.65 22.04
N SER A 47 -37.31 -3.77 22.70
CA SER A 47 -35.93 -4.24 22.93
C SER A 47 -35.21 -4.53 21.62
N LYS A 48 -35.86 -5.24 20.68
CA LYS A 48 -35.31 -5.51 19.35
C LYS A 48 -35.08 -4.23 18.55
N TYR A 49 -36.00 -3.28 18.63
CA TYR A 49 -35.86 -1.98 17.99
C TYR A 49 -34.64 -1.22 18.51
N ASN A 50 -34.45 -1.16 19.83
CA ASN A 50 -33.31 -0.48 20.45
C ASN A 50 -31.98 -1.17 20.11
N GLU A 51 -31.95 -2.50 20.05
CA GLU A 51 -30.76 -3.26 19.65
C GLU A 51 -30.38 -3.00 18.19
N ILE A 52 -31.37 -3.01 17.28
CA ILE A 52 -31.17 -2.70 15.86
C ILE A 52 -30.69 -1.25 15.72
N MET A 53 -31.30 -0.30 16.43
CA MET A 53 -30.93 1.11 16.37
C MET A 53 -29.51 1.35 16.93
N SER A 54 -29.13 0.66 18.01
CA SER A 54 -27.77 0.69 18.54
C SER A 54 -26.75 0.11 17.54
N THR A 55 -27.11 -0.97 16.85
CA THR A 55 -26.28 -1.58 15.81
C THR A 55 -26.11 -0.64 14.62
N ILE A 56 -27.19 0.03 14.16
CA ILE A 56 -27.16 1.03 13.10
C ILE A 56 -26.28 2.22 13.50
N ASN A 57 -26.49 2.77 14.70
CA ASN A 57 -25.71 3.92 15.21
C ASN A 57 -24.21 3.59 15.35
N THR A 58 -23.85 2.32 15.57
CA THR A 58 -22.45 1.87 15.63
C THR A 58 -21.91 1.39 14.28
N MET A 59 -22.74 1.31 13.24
CA MET A 59 -22.33 0.80 11.93
C MET A 59 -21.42 1.79 11.21
N ASP A 60 -21.71 3.08 11.28
CA ASP A 60 -20.89 4.13 10.68
C ASP A 60 -19.51 4.19 11.34
N SER A 61 -19.43 4.15 12.67
CA SER A 61 -18.16 4.13 13.40
C SER A 61 -17.36 2.85 13.16
N LYS A 62 -18.03 1.69 13.03
CA LYS A 62 -17.37 0.43 12.64
C LYS A 62 -16.82 0.49 11.21
N LYS A 63 -17.57 1.08 10.27
CA LYS A 63 -17.13 1.27 8.87
C LYS A 63 -15.94 2.22 8.79
N GLU A 64 -15.96 3.30 9.58
CA GLU A 64 -14.83 4.21 9.72
C GLU A 64 -13.60 3.50 10.31
N ASN A 65 -13.76 2.79 11.42
CA ASN A 65 -12.68 2.04 12.05
C ASN A 65 -12.08 0.97 11.13
N LEU A 66 -12.90 0.30 10.32
CA LEU A 66 -12.44 -0.67 9.32
C LEU A 66 -11.61 0.01 8.23
N LYS A 67 -12.04 1.16 7.72
CA LYS A 67 -11.26 1.95 6.76
C LYS A 67 -9.90 2.38 7.35
N ILE A 68 -9.91 2.88 8.58
CA ILE A 68 -8.68 3.28 9.29
C ILE A 68 -7.75 2.08 9.50
N LEU A 69 -8.30 0.92 9.87
CA LEU A 69 -7.53 -0.29 10.08
C LEU A 69 -6.89 -0.79 8.78
N ASN A 70 -7.65 -0.82 7.68
CA ASN A 70 -7.13 -1.21 6.37
C ASN A 70 -5.99 -0.28 5.93
N ALA A 71 -6.17 1.04 6.05
CA ALA A 71 -5.12 2.01 5.71
C ALA A 71 -3.86 1.83 6.58
N LYS A 72 -4.01 1.48 7.86
CA LYS A 72 -2.87 1.17 8.74
C LYS A 72 -2.15 -0.12 8.35
N ILE A 73 -2.88 -1.13 7.88
CA ILE A 73 -2.30 -2.39 7.43
C ILE A 73 -1.55 -2.17 6.10
N GLU A 74 -2.14 -1.43 5.18
CA GLU A 74 -1.51 -1.00 3.92
C GLU A 74 -0.19 -0.28 4.20
N ASP A 75 -0.22 0.78 5.02
CA ASP A 75 0.97 1.57 5.36
C ASP A 75 2.10 0.73 5.99
N LYS A 76 1.75 -0.14 6.95
CA LYS A 76 2.75 -0.99 7.63
C LYS A 76 3.27 -2.11 6.75
N SER A 77 2.48 -2.61 5.83
CA SER A 77 2.86 -3.74 4.98
C SER A 77 3.48 -3.31 3.67
N LYS A 78 3.36 -2.04 3.25
CA LYS A 78 3.83 -1.50 1.97
C LYS A 78 5.26 -1.88 1.58
N ASN A 79 6.17 -1.83 2.55
CA ASN A 79 7.60 -2.10 2.33
C ASN A 79 7.95 -3.59 2.50
N ILE A 80 6.97 -4.48 2.66
CA ILE A 80 7.16 -5.93 2.78
C ILE A 80 6.61 -6.58 1.52
N TYR A 81 7.25 -7.64 1.04
CA TYR A 81 6.80 -8.36 -0.14
C TYR A 81 5.39 -8.96 0.08
N PRO A 82 4.53 -9.00 -0.96
CA PRO A 82 3.22 -9.66 -0.87
C PRO A 82 3.38 -11.19 -0.83
N GLU A 83 4.33 -11.74 -1.60
CA GLU A 83 4.72 -13.14 -1.67
C GLU A 83 6.20 -13.24 -2.05
N LEU A 84 6.88 -14.34 -1.69
CA LEU A 84 8.27 -14.59 -2.10
C LEU A 84 8.34 -15.48 -3.35
N ILE A 85 8.69 -14.88 -4.50
CA ILE A 85 8.94 -15.59 -5.76
C ILE A 85 10.45 -15.62 -6.00
N GLN A 86 11.09 -16.79 -5.87
CA GLN A 86 12.55 -16.93 -5.89
C GLN A 86 13.17 -16.36 -7.18
N GLU A 87 12.55 -16.59 -8.32
CA GLU A 87 13.00 -16.13 -9.63
C GLU A 87 13.03 -14.60 -9.73
N LYS A 88 12.08 -13.91 -9.08
CA LYS A 88 12.09 -12.44 -9.00
C LYS A 88 13.19 -11.94 -8.08
N LEU A 89 13.42 -12.62 -6.95
CA LEU A 89 14.54 -12.31 -6.06
C LEU A 89 15.89 -12.47 -6.77
N ILE A 90 16.04 -13.47 -7.65
CA ILE A 90 17.24 -13.65 -8.48
C ILE A 90 17.45 -12.42 -9.38
N LEU A 91 16.41 -11.96 -10.08
CA LEU A 91 16.49 -10.78 -10.95
C LEU A 91 16.83 -9.50 -10.16
N GLU A 92 16.20 -9.31 -9.00
CA GLU A 92 16.44 -8.19 -8.11
C GLU A 92 17.89 -8.18 -7.59
N ILE A 93 18.40 -9.33 -7.15
CA ILE A 93 19.78 -9.45 -6.68
C ILE A 93 20.77 -9.26 -7.84
N ASP A 94 20.49 -9.79 -9.02
CA ASP A 94 21.34 -9.59 -10.21
C ASP A 94 21.42 -8.10 -10.62
N GLU A 95 20.31 -7.37 -10.54
CA GLU A 95 20.29 -5.91 -10.75
C GLU A 95 21.12 -5.17 -9.68
N LEU A 96 21.02 -5.56 -8.41
CA LEU A 96 21.83 -5.01 -7.32
C LEU A 96 23.33 -5.29 -7.53
N LEU A 97 23.69 -6.48 -8.00
CA LEU A 97 25.07 -6.85 -8.31
C LEU A 97 25.62 -6.05 -9.51
N LYS A 98 24.85 -5.95 -10.59
CA LYS A 98 25.24 -5.18 -11.79
C LYS A 98 25.39 -3.70 -11.51
N SER A 99 24.43 -3.09 -10.82
CA SER A 99 24.45 -1.66 -10.47
C SER A 99 25.59 -1.27 -9.53
N SER A 100 26.07 -2.21 -8.72
CA SER A 100 27.20 -2.00 -7.81
C SER A 100 28.55 -2.46 -8.39
N ASN A 101 28.56 -3.07 -9.58
CA ASN A 101 29.72 -3.74 -10.19
C ASN A 101 30.35 -4.78 -9.23
N LEU A 102 29.50 -5.45 -8.45
CA LEU A 102 29.88 -6.51 -7.52
C LEU A 102 29.67 -7.87 -8.20
N LYS A 103 30.67 -8.74 -8.14
CA LYS A 103 30.53 -10.11 -8.66
C LYS A 103 30.16 -11.03 -7.51
N GLY A 104 29.21 -11.94 -7.71
CA GLY A 104 28.89 -12.90 -6.67
C GLY A 104 28.03 -14.06 -7.13
N ASN A 105 27.98 -15.07 -6.28
CA ASN A 105 27.12 -16.24 -6.41
C ASN A 105 26.12 -16.24 -5.25
N ILE A 106 24.90 -16.67 -5.52
CA ILE A 106 23.78 -16.67 -4.58
C ILE A 106 23.36 -18.10 -4.26
N ASN A 107 23.09 -18.36 -2.99
CA ASN A 107 22.50 -19.61 -2.53
C ASN A 107 21.22 -19.32 -1.74
N PHE A 108 20.15 -20.05 -2.02
CA PHE A 108 18.85 -19.87 -1.38
C PHE A 108 18.62 -20.94 -0.32
N SER A 109 18.08 -20.53 0.83
CA SER A 109 17.42 -21.47 1.73
C SER A 109 16.10 -21.95 1.12
N LYS A 110 15.52 -22.98 1.71
CA LYS A 110 14.13 -23.35 1.41
C LYS A 110 13.21 -22.21 1.84
N LEU A 111 12.15 -21.97 1.06
CA LEU A 111 11.03 -21.11 1.47
C LEU A 111 10.35 -21.73 2.69
N GLN A 112 10.13 -20.93 3.73
CA GLN A 112 9.54 -21.39 5.00
C GLN A 112 8.48 -20.40 5.48
N VAL A 113 7.49 -20.89 6.21
CA VAL A 113 6.52 -20.07 6.94
C VAL A 113 6.74 -20.32 8.43
N GLN A 114 7.32 -19.35 9.13
CA GLN A 114 7.61 -19.47 10.57
C GLN A 114 7.51 -18.13 11.28
N GLY A 115 7.58 -18.15 12.61
CA GLY A 115 7.61 -16.94 13.43
C GLY A 115 8.84 -16.09 13.12
N ILE A 116 8.66 -14.77 13.17
CA ILE A 116 9.74 -13.81 12.92
C ILE A 116 10.64 -13.75 14.16
N GLU A 117 11.91 -14.09 13.99
CA GLU A 117 12.91 -13.97 15.06
C GLU A 117 13.18 -12.49 15.36
N SER A 118 13.05 -12.11 16.64
CA SER A 118 13.46 -10.77 17.07
C SER A 118 14.97 -10.72 17.17
N ASN A 119 15.63 -10.14 16.16
CA ASN A 119 17.06 -9.83 16.23
C ASN A 119 17.27 -8.71 17.27
N LYS A 120 17.48 -9.07 18.53
CA LYS A 120 17.96 -8.13 19.55
C LYS A 120 19.38 -7.76 19.15
N SER A 121 19.60 -6.49 18.77
CA SER A 121 20.95 -5.96 18.63
C SER A 121 21.71 -6.20 19.92
N SER A 122 22.64 -7.14 19.93
CA SER A 122 23.54 -7.38 21.05
C SER A 122 24.70 -6.39 20.97
N TYR A 123 24.40 -5.09 20.94
CA TYR A 123 25.45 -4.11 21.24
C TYR A 123 25.75 -4.24 22.73
N GLN A 124 26.76 -5.05 23.04
CA GLN A 124 27.42 -4.98 24.33
C GLN A 124 28.37 -3.79 24.25
N PRO A 125 28.15 -2.69 24.99
CA PRO A 125 29.13 -1.61 25.03
C PRO A 125 30.47 -2.22 25.41
N LEU A 126 31.51 -1.93 24.62
CA LEU A 126 32.87 -2.31 24.97
C LEU A 126 33.15 -1.81 26.40
N PRO A 127 33.72 -2.64 27.28
CA PRO A 127 34.08 -2.18 28.61
C PRO A 127 34.99 -0.96 28.47
N ASN A 128 34.74 0.07 29.29
CA ASN A 128 35.55 1.29 29.28
C ASN A 128 37.03 0.92 29.48
N SER A 129 37.91 1.61 28.74
CA SER A 129 39.35 1.48 28.94
C SER A 129 39.70 1.78 30.39
N SER A 130 40.67 1.05 30.96
CA SER A 130 41.23 1.35 32.28
C SER A 130 41.84 2.76 32.36
N LEU A 131 42.07 3.41 31.22
CA LEU A 131 42.60 4.77 31.12
C LEU A 131 41.50 5.85 30.97
N GLN A 132 40.23 5.46 30.83
CA GLN A 132 39.13 6.40 30.62
C GLN A 132 39.01 7.40 31.78
N SER A 133 39.11 6.92 33.02
CA SER A 133 39.09 7.78 34.22
C SER A 133 40.23 8.79 34.24
N LEU A 134 41.42 8.41 33.77
CA LEU A 134 42.59 9.28 33.72
C LEU A 134 42.42 10.37 32.64
N ALA A 135 41.85 10.01 31.49
CA ALA A 135 41.52 10.94 30.42
C ALA A 135 40.43 11.94 30.86
N ASP A 136 39.38 11.46 31.53
CA ASP A 136 38.30 12.30 32.05
C ASP A 136 38.82 13.26 33.12
N GLN A 137 39.75 12.83 33.97
CA GLN A 137 40.39 13.68 34.96
C GLN A 137 41.22 14.79 34.29
N TYR A 138 42.05 14.46 33.30
CA TYR A 138 42.84 15.44 32.55
C TYR A 138 41.97 16.47 31.81
N ASN A 139 40.87 16.01 31.19
CA ASN A 139 39.96 16.89 30.46
C ASN A 139 39.12 17.78 31.39
N ASN A 140 38.78 17.30 32.59
CA ASN A 140 38.08 18.10 33.60
C ASN A 140 38.97 19.14 34.30
N GLU A 141 40.29 18.95 34.33
CA GLU A 141 41.21 19.95 34.92
C GLU A 141 41.41 21.18 34.03
N ASN A 142 41.16 21.10 32.72
CA ASN A 142 41.21 22.27 31.82
C ASN A 142 39.93 23.13 31.81
N SER A 143 38.90 22.74 32.58
CA SER A 143 37.61 23.46 32.65
C SER A 143 37.22 23.88 34.06
N LYS A 144 38.14 24.46 34.84
CA LYS A 144 37.79 25.23 36.05
C LYS A 144 38.64 26.49 36.20
N ASN A 145 38.20 27.56 35.52
CA ASN A 145 38.35 28.93 36.00
C ASN A 145 37.15 29.77 35.52
N ASN A 146 36.02 29.67 36.23
CA ASN A 146 35.25 30.81 36.78
C ASN A 146 33.84 30.38 37.25
N SER A 147 33.74 30.27 38.59
CA SER A 147 32.67 30.69 39.51
C SER A 147 31.17 30.56 39.18
N ALA A 148 30.52 29.87 40.14
CA ALA A 148 29.34 30.25 40.91
C ALA A 148 27.94 29.71 40.52
N SER A 149 27.56 28.68 41.31
CA SER A 149 26.35 28.61 42.15
C SER A 149 24.97 28.33 41.55
N SER A 150 24.44 27.19 42.00
CA SER A 150 23.03 26.86 42.35
C SER A 150 22.06 26.65 41.17
N SER A 151 21.42 25.48 41.01
CA SER A 151 20.54 24.84 42.00
C SER A 151 20.12 23.43 41.57
N ASN A 152 19.87 22.55 42.57
CA ASN A 152 18.98 21.37 42.66
C ASN A 152 18.46 20.73 41.36
N GLN A 153 18.43 19.40 41.20
CA GLN A 153 17.76 18.46 42.11
C GLN A 153 18.08 17.01 41.71
N ALA A 154 18.22 16.17 42.74
CA ALA A 154 18.06 14.72 42.83
C ALA A 154 17.91 13.86 41.56
N SER A 155 18.73 12.80 41.49
CA SER A 155 18.29 11.50 40.97
C SER A 155 18.87 10.39 41.83
N SER A 156 17.94 9.71 42.48
CA SER A 156 18.13 8.62 43.41
C SER A 156 18.78 7.41 42.74
N SER A 157 19.81 6.90 43.40
CA SER A 157 20.29 5.55 43.35
C SER A 157 19.17 4.53 43.60
N GLY A 158 18.88 3.69 42.61
CA GLY A 158 18.10 2.47 42.73
C GLY A 158 18.96 1.30 42.30
N GLN A 159 19.33 0.46 43.27
CA GLN A 159 20.25 -0.66 43.14
C GLN A 159 19.78 -1.72 42.12
N ILE A 160 20.71 -2.15 41.27
CA ILE A 160 20.60 -3.40 40.53
C ILE A 160 20.95 -4.52 41.51
N SER A 161 19.95 -5.33 41.89
CA SER A 161 20.19 -6.63 42.50
C SER A 161 20.36 -7.66 41.38
N GLN A 162 21.55 -8.24 41.31
CA GLN A 162 21.80 -9.52 40.64
C GLN A 162 20.93 -10.59 41.29
N GLN A 163 20.22 -11.36 40.47
CA GLN A 163 19.87 -12.72 40.84
C GLN A 163 20.21 -13.65 39.68
N THR A 164 21.29 -14.39 39.92
CA THR A 164 21.75 -15.57 39.20
C THR A 164 20.66 -16.63 39.21
N GLY A 165 20.38 -17.20 38.05
CA GLY A 165 19.50 -18.36 37.88
C GLY A 165 19.78 -19.03 36.55
N ASN A 166 20.65 -20.06 36.59
CA ASN A 166 20.67 -21.10 35.59
C ASN A 166 19.27 -21.68 35.47
N ASP A 167 18.71 -21.74 34.26
CA ASP A 167 18.09 -22.97 33.81
C ASP A 167 18.03 -23.01 32.29
N GLY A 168 18.63 -24.07 31.72
CA GLY A 168 18.41 -24.43 30.34
C GLY A 168 16.98 -24.91 30.20
N GLN A 169 16.11 -24.09 29.64
CA GLN A 169 14.85 -24.54 29.08
C GLN A 169 14.64 -23.86 27.72
N THR A 170 14.94 -24.62 26.68
CA THR A 170 14.16 -24.61 25.44
C THR A 170 12.68 -24.66 25.82
N LYS A 171 12.01 -23.51 25.81
CA LYS A 171 10.55 -23.44 25.88
C LYS A 171 10.02 -22.45 24.85
N ASP A 172 9.30 -23.08 23.93
CA ASP A 172 8.14 -22.59 23.23
C ASP A 172 8.36 -21.46 22.23
N VAL A 173 8.41 -21.90 20.98
CA VAL A 173 7.74 -21.23 19.85
C VAL A 173 6.30 -20.92 20.31
N SER A 174 6.13 -19.79 20.98
CA SER A 174 4.81 -19.18 21.15
C SER A 174 4.19 -19.07 19.77
N ALA A 175 2.88 -19.31 19.69
CA ALA A 175 2.02 -19.05 18.55
C ALA A 175 2.08 -17.56 18.16
N GLY A 176 3.21 -17.15 17.59
CA GLY A 176 3.50 -15.82 17.11
C GLY A 176 3.12 -15.72 15.64
N ASN A 177 2.84 -14.50 15.20
CA ASN A 177 2.56 -14.19 13.81
C ASN A 177 3.66 -14.79 12.91
N THR A 178 3.26 -15.64 11.97
CA THR A 178 4.17 -16.27 11.01
C THR A 178 4.24 -15.46 9.73
N ALA A 179 5.41 -15.42 9.09
CA ALA A 179 5.58 -14.83 7.77
C ALA A 179 6.31 -15.82 6.84
N GLN A 180 6.10 -15.67 5.53
CA GLN A 180 6.98 -16.33 4.57
C GLN A 180 8.38 -15.73 4.69
N GLN A 181 9.40 -16.58 4.70
CA GLN A 181 10.79 -16.17 4.76
C GLN A 181 11.66 -17.00 3.82
N ILE A 182 12.66 -16.34 3.25
CA ILE A 182 13.75 -16.99 2.52
C ILE A 182 15.06 -16.27 2.83
N LYS A 183 16.10 -17.04 3.12
CA LYS A 183 17.45 -16.52 3.35
C LYS A 183 18.28 -16.72 2.09
N VAL A 184 19.01 -15.69 1.69
CA VAL A 184 19.89 -15.71 0.53
C VAL A 184 21.30 -15.39 0.98
N THR A 185 22.20 -16.33 0.78
CA THR A 185 23.63 -16.13 1.04
C THR A 185 24.32 -15.73 -0.26
N LEU A 186 24.81 -14.51 -0.30
CA LEU A 186 25.59 -13.95 -1.39
C LEU A 186 27.09 -14.08 -1.06
N SER A 187 27.79 -14.92 -1.81
CA SER A 187 29.26 -14.94 -1.83
C SER A 187 29.76 -13.93 -2.85
N PHE A 188 30.46 -12.89 -2.42
CA PHE A 188 30.83 -11.77 -3.29
C PHE A 188 32.35 -11.58 -3.41
N LYS A 189 32.76 -10.93 -4.50
CA LYS A 189 34.11 -10.44 -4.76
C LYS A 189 34.04 -9.07 -5.45
N GLY A 190 34.81 -8.10 -4.96
CA GLY A 190 34.89 -6.76 -5.53
C GLY A 190 35.72 -5.82 -4.67
N THR A 191 35.58 -4.52 -4.85
CA THR A 191 36.21 -3.53 -3.95
C THR A 191 35.27 -3.19 -2.78
N TYR A 192 35.82 -2.61 -1.72
CA TYR A 192 35.01 -2.07 -0.62
C TYR A 192 33.99 -1.04 -1.10
N SER A 193 34.35 -0.20 -2.08
CA SER A 193 33.42 0.75 -2.68
C SER A 193 32.25 0.08 -3.37
N ASN A 194 32.47 -1.06 -4.06
CA ASN A 194 31.40 -1.82 -4.70
C ASN A 194 30.43 -2.39 -3.67
N LEU A 195 30.95 -2.97 -2.57
CA LEU A 195 30.12 -3.48 -1.48
C LEU A 195 29.32 -2.36 -0.79
N SER A 196 29.93 -1.20 -0.57
CA SER A 196 29.22 -0.04 0.01
C SER A 196 28.09 0.43 -0.91
N SER A 197 28.32 0.50 -2.22
CA SER A 197 27.28 0.83 -3.19
C SER A 197 26.17 -0.22 -3.22
N PHE A 198 26.51 -1.51 -3.13
CA PHE A 198 25.52 -2.59 -3.03
C PHE A 198 24.61 -2.39 -1.82
N ILE A 199 25.17 -2.16 -0.64
CA ILE A 199 24.40 -1.97 0.61
C ILE A 199 23.52 -0.72 0.51
N LYS A 200 24.02 0.39 -0.04
CA LYS A 200 23.23 1.61 -0.27
C LYS A 200 22.08 1.36 -1.25
N ASN A 201 22.32 0.61 -2.31
CA ASN A 201 21.28 0.28 -3.28
C ASN A 201 20.19 -0.61 -2.66
N VAL A 202 20.56 -1.48 -1.71
CA VAL A 202 19.59 -2.25 -0.92
C VAL A 202 18.78 -1.36 0.02
N GLU A 203 19.39 -0.34 0.63
CA GLU A 203 18.73 0.57 1.58
C GLU A 203 17.65 1.45 0.93
N VAL A 204 17.87 1.87 -0.32
CA VAL A 204 16.95 2.78 -1.06
C VAL A 204 15.79 2.04 -1.72
N ARG A 205 15.77 0.70 -1.71
CA ARG A 205 14.71 -0.11 -2.33
C ARG A 205 13.36 0.06 -1.63
N ASP A 206 12.30 -0.07 -2.43
CA ASP A 206 10.91 -0.01 -1.94
C ASP A 206 10.56 -1.15 -0.99
N LYS A 207 11.14 -2.33 -1.20
CA LYS A 207 10.92 -3.52 -0.37
C LYS A 207 12.09 -3.73 0.58
N ARG A 208 11.76 -4.02 1.84
CA ARG A 208 12.72 -4.21 2.93
C ARG A 208 13.44 -5.54 2.76
N ILE A 209 14.76 -5.46 2.71
CA ILE A 209 15.68 -6.60 2.71
C ILE A 209 16.52 -6.49 3.99
N VAL A 210 16.53 -7.54 4.81
CA VAL A 210 17.29 -7.53 6.07
C VAL A 210 18.67 -8.11 5.83
N LEU A 211 19.72 -7.36 6.17
CA LEU A 211 21.10 -7.86 6.14
C LEU A 211 21.45 -8.41 7.51
N SER A 212 21.38 -9.73 7.70
CA SER A 212 21.52 -10.36 9.02
C SER A 212 22.97 -10.72 9.38
N ASN A 213 23.83 -10.91 8.38
CA ASN A 213 25.24 -11.21 8.59
C ASN A 213 26.09 -10.71 7.43
N LEU A 214 27.21 -10.06 7.74
CA LEU A 214 28.23 -9.68 6.77
C LEU A 214 29.60 -10.12 7.28
N SER A 215 30.27 -10.97 6.52
CA SER A 215 31.66 -11.35 6.72
C SER A 215 32.47 -10.98 5.49
N MET A 216 33.64 -10.37 5.68
CA MET A 216 34.53 -9.99 4.60
C MET A 216 35.99 -10.19 4.99
N ALA A 217 36.80 -10.57 4.02
CA ALA A 217 38.24 -10.69 4.14
C ALA A 217 38.91 -10.05 2.94
N GLN A 218 40.11 -9.53 3.14
CA GLN A 218 40.93 -9.02 2.06
C GLN A 218 41.46 -10.21 1.24
N SER A 219 41.16 -10.22 -0.06
CA SER A 219 41.70 -11.22 -0.98
C SER A 219 43.03 -10.72 -1.58
N ASN A 220 43.15 -9.41 -1.82
CA ASN A 220 44.32 -8.76 -2.41
C ASN A 220 44.36 -7.27 -2.01
N GLN A 221 45.41 -6.52 -2.35
CA GLN A 221 45.60 -5.12 -1.91
C GLN A 221 44.40 -4.17 -2.15
N LYS A 222 43.56 -4.45 -3.15
CA LYS A 222 42.38 -3.62 -3.51
C LYS A 222 41.05 -4.38 -3.54
N GLU A 223 41.07 -5.70 -3.36
CA GLU A 223 39.88 -6.54 -3.50
C GLU A 223 39.53 -7.22 -2.18
N ILE A 224 38.23 -7.26 -1.91
CA ILE A 224 37.62 -7.99 -0.80
C ILE A 224 36.79 -9.13 -1.36
N SER A 225 36.75 -10.22 -0.59
CA SER A 225 35.84 -11.33 -0.79
C SER A 225 35.13 -11.63 0.51
N GLY A 226 33.87 -12.02 0.44
CA GLY A 226 33.07 -12.22 1.64
C GLY A 226 31.75 -12.90 1.38
N SER A 227 30.98 -13.03 2.46
CA SER A 227 29.64 -13.59 2.45
C SER A 227 28.69 -12.62 3.13
N LEU A 228 27.56 -12.33 2.48
CA LEU A 228 26.47 -11.52 2.99
C LEU A 228 25.20 -12.38 3.04
N THR A 229 24.53 -12.41 4.19
CA THR A 229 23.23 -13.07 4.33
C THR A 229 22.12 -12.02 4.29
N MET A 230 21.23 -12.18 3.31
CA MET A 230 20.03 -11.37 3.13
C MET A 230 18.82 -12.20 3.55
N GLU A 231 17.89 -11.61 4.26
CA GLU A 231 16.63 -12.25 4.65
C GLU A 231 15.47 -11.44 4.06
N PHE A 232 14.62 -12.15 3.33
CA PHE A 232 13.42 -11.60 2.72
C PHE A 232 12.21 -12.16 3.45
N TYR A 233 11.23 -11.29 3.66
CA TYR A 233 9.98 -11.61 4.34
C TYR A 233 8.80 -11.21 3.48
N ALA A 234 7.76 -12.03 3.44
CA ALA A 234 6.50 -11.69 2.81
C ALA A 234 5.29 -11.87 3.73
N VAL A 235 4.34 -10.95 3.56
CA VAL A 235 3.06 -10.92 4.27
C VAL A 235 1.96 -10.66 3.25
N PRO A 236 0.94 -11.54 3.18
CA PRO A 236 -0.21 -11.36 2.27
C PRO A 236 -0.89 -10.00 2.48
N LYS A 237 -1.30 -9.36 1.38
CA LYS A 237 -1.99 -8.07 1.38
C LYS A 237 -3.51 -8.26 1.47
N ILE A 238 -4.20 -7.26 2.02
CA ILE A 238 -5.67 -7.27 2.20
C ILE A 238 -6.40 -6.65 1.00
N GLY A 239 -5.69 -5.93 0.12
CA GLY A 239 -6.21 -5.37 -1.13
C GLY A 239 -5.26 -5.61 -2.31
N ASP A 240 -5.53 -4.94 -3.43
CA ASP A 240 -4.78 -5.09 -4.70
C ASP A 240 -3.44 -4.31 -4.73
N GLU A 241 -2.97 -3.94 -3.54
CA GLU A 241 -1.64 -3.42 -3.28
C GLU A 241 -0.60 -4.39 -3.84
N ASP A 242 0.36 -3.89 -4.61
CA ASP A 242 1.35 -4.72 -5.30
C ASP A 242 0.76 -5.73 -6.30
N SER A 243 -0.44 -5.51 -6.86
CA SER A 243 -0.99 -6.34 -7.97
C SER A 243 -0.01 -6.52 -9.14
N ASN A 244 0.84 -5.51 -9.38
CA ASN A 244 1.91 -5.58 -10.38
C ASN A 244 3.10 -6.46 -9.98
N TYR A 245 3.22 -6.86 -8.72
CA TYR A 245 4.31 -7.72 -8.25
C TYR A 245 4.29 -9.08 -8.93
N SER A 246 3.12 -9.59 -9.32
CA SER A 246 3.01 -10.85 -10.07
C SER A 246 3.29 -10.68 -11.57
N ASN A 247 3.35 -9.45 -12.08
CA ASN A 247 3.61 -9.20 -13.50
C ASN A 247 5.07 -9.46 -13.85
N TRP A 248 5.29 -10.16 -14.95
CA TRP A 248 6.61 -10.50 -15.47
C TRP A 248 7.03 -9.51 -16.56
N LEU A 249 8.02 -8.66 -16.27
CA LEU A 249 8.63 -7.79 -17.26
C LEU A 249 9.82 -8.50 -17.93
N LEU A 250 9.53 -9.52 -18.75
CA LEU A 250 10.55 -10.28 -19.47
C LEU A 250 10.90 -9.61 -20.80
N ASN A 251 11.48 -8.41 -20.75
CA ASN A 251 11.83 -7.64 -21.95
C ASN A 251 13.24 -7.93 -22.50
N ASN A 252 13.99 -8.86 -21.92
CA ASN A 252 15.36 -9.19 -22.37
C ASN A 252 15.44 -10.60 -22.98
N LYS A 253 16.39 -10.81 -23.88
CA LYS A 253 16.82 -12.15 -24.29
C LYS A 253 17.55 -12.80 -23.11
N TYR A 254 16.88 -13.71 -22.41
CA TYR A 254 17.46 -14.49 -21.31
C TYR A 254 17.85 -15.90 -21.78
N GLY A 255 18.84 -16.50 -21.12
CA GLY A 255 19.24 -17.89 -21.33
C GLY A 255 20.44 -18.07 -22.25
N LYS A 256 21.08 -19.24 -22.12
CA LYS A 256 22.05 -19.75 -23.08
C LYS A 256 21.29 -20.46 -24.20
N GLY A 257 21.81 -20.44 -25.43
CA GLY A 257 21.24 -21.24 -26.53
C GLY A 257 21.25 -22.75 -26.25
N SER A 258 22.05 -23.20 -25.27
CA SER A 258 22.03 -24.55 -24.71
C SER A 258 22.29 -24.49 -23.20
N PRO A 259 21.61 -25.32 -22.38
CA PRO A 259 21.84 -25.41 -20.94
C PRO A 259 23.28 -25.85 -20.58
N PHE A 260 24.05 -26.36 -21.53
CA PHE A 260 25.44 -26.82 -21.34
C PHE A 260 26.46 -26.11 -22.25
N GLY A 261 26.07 -25.03 -22.94
CA GLY A 261 26.96 -24.29 -23.83
C GLY A 261 27.99 -23.44 -23.10
N ASP A 262 29.22 -23.41 -23.62
CA ASP A 262 30.27 -22.48 -23.18
C ASP A 262 29.76 -21.05 -23.32
N GLY A 263 30.09 -20.21 -22.34
CA GLY A 263 29.37 -18.97 -21.97
C GLY A 263 29.31 -17.81 -22.99
N GLN A 264 29.28 -18.08 -24.29
CA GLN A 264 28.95 -17.09 -25.31
C GLN A 264 27.43 -16.99 -25.46
N MET A 265 26.92 -15.79 -25.22
CA MET A 265 25.54 -15.41 -25.52
C MET A 265 25.27 -15.71 -27.00
N SER A 266 24.30 -16.58 -27.30
CA SER A 266 23.88 -16.82 -28.68
C SER A 266 23.22 -15.55 -29.21
N THR A 267 23.97 -14.77 -29.99
CA THR A 267 23.38 -13.79 -30.90
C THR A 267 22.74 -14.54 -32.05
N LEU A 268 21.56 -15.13 -31.81
CA LEU A 268 20.67 -15.46 -32.91
C LEU A 268 20.32 -14.14 -33.60
N ALA A 269 20.75 -14.07 -34.85
CA ALA A 269 20.61 -12.94 -35.74
C ALA A 269 19.27 -12.22 -35.55
N THR A 270 19.38 -10.90 -35.48
CA THR A 270 18.32 -9.95 -35.80
C THR A 270 17.66 -10.36 -37.12
N THR A 271 16.53 -11.05 -37.07
CA THR A 271 15.65 -11.04 -38.23
C THR A 271 15.12 -9.62 -38.39
N ILE A 272 14.91 -9.23 -39.65
CA ILE A 272 14.43 -7.91 -40.05
C ILE A 272 13.13 -7.56 -39.32
N GLU A 273 12.34 -8.56 -38.89
CA GLU A 273 11.12 -8.37 -38.10
C GLU A 273 11.37 -7.80 -36.69
N ASN A 274 12.51 -8.08 -36.04
CA ASN A 274 12.82 -7.50 -34.72
C ASN A 274 13.33 -6.05 -34.82
N SER A 275 13.81 -5.63 -35.99
CA SER A 275 14.06 -4.22 -36.33
C SER A 275 12.77 -3.44 -36.58
N ALA A 276 11.67 -4.17 -36.84
CA ALA A 276 10.34 -3.64 -37.13
C ALA A 276 9.36 -3.73 -35.95
N LYS A 277 9.77 -4.28 -34.80
CA LYS A 277 9.02 -4.09 -33.56
C LYS A 277 9.11 -2.61 -33.20
N GLU A 278 7.96 -1.94 -33.24
CA GLU A 278 7.80 -0.58 -32.73
C GLU A 278 8.51 -0.50 -31.38
N LYS A 279 9.52 0.37 -31.29
CA LYS A 279 10.10 0.78 -30.01
C LYS A 279 8.93 1.08 -29.07
N GLU A 280 8.99 0.61 -27.82
CA GLU A 280 8.15 1.17 -26.75
C GLU A 280 8.23 2.70 -26.88
N GLU A 281 7.15 3.31 -27.38
CA GLU A 281 7.11 4.75 -27.58
C GLU A 281 7.14 5.37 -26.20
N LYS A 282 8.29 5.94 -25.82
CA LYS A 282 8.46 6.60 -24.54
C LYS A 282 7.41 7.71 -24.45
N SER A 283 6.41 7.54 -23.60
CA SER A 283 5.41 8.57 -23.36
C SER A 283 5.91 9.58 -22.33
N ASP A 284 5.50 10.84 -22.50
CA ASP A 284 5.68 11.89 -21.52
C ASP A 284 4.47 11.98 -20.58
N PHE A 285 3.29 11.64 -21.08
CA PHE A 285 2.02 11.69 -20.36
C PHE A 285 1.15 10.50 -20.72
N SER A 286 0.37 10.03 -19.75
CA SER A 286 -0.62 8.98 -19.95
C SER A 286 -1.97 9.38 -19.39
N MET A 287 -3.01 8.98 -20.11
CA MET A 287 -4.40 9.15 -19.71
C MET A 287 -5.13 7.82 -19.86
N ILE A 288 -5.98 7.50 -18.89
CA ILE A 288 -6.81 6.31 -18.87
C ILE A 288 -8.27 6.77 -18.78
N VAL A 289 -9.10 6.22 -19.67
CA VAL A 289 -10.54 6.47 -19.74
C VAL A 289 -11.31 5.17 -19.59
N LYS A 290 -12.22 5.14 -18.62
CA LYS A 290 -12.95 3.94 -18.18
C LYS A 290 -14.45 4.22 -18.02
N PRO A 291 -15.30 3.19 -18.08
CA PRO A 291 -16.72 3.33 -17.76
C PRO A 291 -16.94 3.61 -16.27
N ILE A 292 -18.11 4.15 -15.92
CA ILE A 292 -18.45 4.51 -14.52
C ILE A 292 -18.59 3.31 -13.57
N ASN A 293 -18.78 2.10 -14.12
CA ASN A 293 -18.86 0.86 -13.36
C ASN A 293 -17.48 0.20 -13.13
N SER A 294 -16.39 0.86 -13.57
CA SER A 294 -15.02 0.43 -13.34
C SER A 294 -14.61 0.61 -11.87
N ASP A 295 -13.75 -0.26 -11.36
CA ASP A 295 -13.12 -0.09 -10.04
C ASP A 295 -12.14 1.11 -9.99
N LEU A 296 -11.76 1.63 -11.16
CA LEU A 296 -10.96 2.86 -11.33
C LEU A 296 -11.83 4.05 -11.79
N PRO A 297 -11.48 5.30 -11.43
CA PRO A 297 -12.20 6.51 -11.87
C PRO A 297 -12.33 6.60 -13.39
N THR A 298 -13.42 7.22 -13.87
CA THR A 298 -13.67 7.38 -15.32
C THR A 298 -12.55 8.08 -16.09
N LEU A 299 -11.78 8.95 -15.44
CA LEU A 299 -10.62 9.63 -15.99
C LEU A 299 -9.47 9.63 -14.98
N THR A 300 -8.30 9.16 -15.44
CA THR A 300 -7.01 9.36 -14.77
C THR A 300 -6.03 9.94 -15.77
N ILE A 301 -5.33 11.03 -15.44
CA ILE A 301 -4.26 11.61 -16.26
C ILE A 301 -3.05 11.91 -15.38
N GLY A 302 -1.84 11.69 -15.91
CA GLY A 302 -0.62 12.04 -15.21
C GLY A 302 0.59 12.09 -16.13
N LYS A 303 1.70 12.61 -15.60
CA LYS A 303 3.01 12.52 -16.24
C LYS A 303 3.55 11.09 -16.09
N ASP A 304 4.11 10.55 -17.16
CA ASP A 304 4.74 9.24 -17.14
C ASP A 304 5.96 9.23 -16.20
N LYS A 305 6.16 8.09 -15.53
CA LYS A 305 7.24 7.86 -14.56
C LYS A 305 7.27 8.82 -13.37
N ASP A 306 6.15 9.48 -13.06
CA ASP A 306 5.99 10.20 -11.80
C ASP A 306 5.73 9.22 -10.63
N GLN A 307 6.82 8.75 -10.02
CA GLN A 307 6.80 7.84 -8.86
C GLN A 307 6.08 8.44 -7.65
N SER A 308 6.05 9.78 -7.53
CA SER A 308 5.38 10.48 -6.42
C SER A 308 3.87 10.56 -6.60
N ARG A 309 3.37 10.29 -7.81
CA ARG A 309 1.97 10.47 -8.25
C ARG A 309 1.41 11.88 -8.00
N THR A 310 2.26 12.87 -7.75
CA THR A 310 1.84 14.24 -7.47
C THR A 310 1.22 14.92 -8.67
N SER A 311 1.60 14.52 -9.89
CA SER A 311 1.00 14.99 -11.13
C SER A 311 -0.37 14.40 -11.39
N TYR A 312 -0.76 13.28 -10.77
CA TYR A 312 -1.96 12.56 -11.18
C TYR A 312 -3.23 13.33 -10.82
N LEU A 313 -4.12 13.48 -11.81
CA LEU A 313 -5.42 14.09 -11.67
C LEU A 313 -6.50 13.06 -12.00
N TYR A 314 -7.53 13.02 -11.17
CA TYR A 314 -8.62 12.06 -11.27
C TYR A 314 -9.94 12.80 -11.41
N ALA A 315 -10.83 12.26 -12.24
CA ALA A 315 -12.23 12.67 -12.30
C ALA A 315 -13.13 11.45 -12.47
N ASP A 316 -14.26 11.48 -11.78
CA ASP A 316 -15.25 10.42 -11.80
C ASP A 316 -16.61 11.01 -12.19
N ASN A 317 -17.02 10.79 -13.43
CA ASN A 317 -18.17 11.43 -14.05
C ASN A 317 -18.90 10.44 -15.00
N PRO A 318 -20.17 10.11 -14.74
CA PRO A 318 -20.94 9.20 -15.60
C PRO A 318 -21.24 9.79 -16.99
N GLY A 319 -21.07 11.10 -17.19
CA GLY A 319 -21.30 11.81 -18.45
C GLY A 319 -20.00 12.23 -19.14
N ILE A 320 -19.99 13.45 -19.66
CA ILE A 320 -18.83 14.01 -20.37
C ILE A 320 -17.96 14.80 -19.39
N GLU A 321 -16.71 14.40 -19.24
CA GLU A 321 -15.69 15.14 -18.49
C GLU A 321 -14.85 16.02 -19.43
N LYS A 322 -14.73 17.31 -19.11
CA LYS A 322 -13.92 18.25 -19.89
C LYS A 322 -12.51 18.32 -19.35
N LEU A 323 -11.54 17.98 -20.17
CA LEU A 323 -10.12 17.98 -19.83
C LEU A 323 -9.38 18.96 -20.75
N GLU A 324 -8.69 19.93 -20.16
CA GLU A 324 -7.79 20.84 -20.88
C GLU A 324 -6.35 20.57 -20.47
N VAL A 325 -5.48 20.32 -21.44
CA VAL A 325 -4.04 20.11 -21.24
C VAL A 325 -3.30 21.21 -21.98
N THR A 326 -2.41 21.92 -21.30
CA THR A 326 -1.60 23.01 -21.88
C THR A 326 -0.12 22.70 -21.77
N PHE A 327 0.58 22.78 -22.89
CA PHE A 327 2.04 22.73 -22.95
C PHE A 327 2.59 24.10 -23.33
N THR A 328 3.61 24.58 -22.64
CA THR A 328 4.20 25.91 -22.87
C THR A 328 5.72 25.82 -22.84
N LYS A 329 6.38 26.59 -23.72
CA LYS A 329 7.83 26.80 -23.68
C LYS A 329 8.13 28.23 -23.23
N ASP A 330 9.11 28.41 -22.35
CA ASP A 330 9.58 29.75 -21.98
C ASP A 330 10.67 30.27 -22.93
N LYS A 331 11.10 31.52 -22.71
CA LYS A 331 12.16 32.15 -23.52
C LYS A 331 13.54 31.53 -23.28
N ASP A 332 13.71 30.83 -22.16
CA ASP A 332 14.97 30.21 -21.73
C ASP A 332 15.10 28.76 -22.27
N GLY A 333 14.06 28.25 -22.93
CA GLY A 333 14.04 26.93 -23.56
C GLY A 333 13.43 25.82 -22.70
N ASN A 334 12.88 26.13 -21.53
CA ASN A 334 12.28 25.16 -20.62
C ASN A 334 10.82 24.87 -20.97
N TYR A 335 10.42 23.61 -20.84
CA TYR A 335 9.06 23.14 -21.12
C TYR A 335 8.26 23.00 -19.84
N TYR A 336 6.99 23.38 -19.92
CA TYR A 336 6.04 23.31 -18.82
C TYR A 336 4.73 22.69 -19.27
N TYR A 337 4.06 22.03 -18.33
CA TYR A 337 2.73 21.47 -18.54
C TYR A 337 1.79 21.83 -17.38
N LYS A 338 0.51 21.86 -17.70
CA LYS A 338 -0.58 21.90 -16.72
C LYS A 338 -1.83 21.29 -17.33
N TYR A 339 -2.72 20.80 -16.49
CA TYR A 339 -4.02 20.32 -16.93
C TYR A 339 -5.10 20.57 -15.91
N LYS A 340 -6.32 20.76 -16.39
CA LYS A 340 -7.50 20.93 -15.55
C LYS A 340 -8.65 20.07 -16.06
N THR A 341 -9.38 19.52 -15.11
CA THR A 341 -10.69 18.91 -15.29
C THR A 341 -11.77 19.92 -14.91
N SER A 342 -13.04 19.52 -14.93
CA SER A 342 -14.15 20.38 -14.51
C SER A 342 -14.08 20.79 -13.04
N LYS A 343 -13.42 19.98 -12.18
CA LYS A 343 -13.38 20.18 -10.73
C LYS A 343 -11.99 20.45 -10.17
N ASN A 344 -10.96 19.84 -10.75
CA ASN A 344 -9.61 19.85 -10.21
C ASN A 344 -8.59 20.30 -11.25
N SER A 345 -7.43 20.76 -10.80
CA SER A 345 -6.35 21.15 -11.68
C SER A 345 -4.98 20.77 -11.14
N TYR A 346 -4.02 20.58 -12.04
CA TYR A 346 -2.63 20.37 -11.71
C TYR A 346 -1.75 21.38 -12.47
N PRO A 347 -0.87 22.11 -11.76
CA PRO A 347 -0.73 22.13 -10.30
C PRO A 347 -1.98 22.72 -9.61
N LEU A 348 -2.19 22.43 -8.32
CA LEU A 348 -3.39 22.85 -7.55
C LEU A 348 -3.74 24.34 -7.69
N GLN A 349 -2.73 25.21 -7.75
CA GLN A 349 -2.89 26.66 -7.88
C GLN A 349 -3.11 27.14 -9.33
N TYR A 350 -3.09 26.22 -10.29
CA TYR A 350 -3.18 26.44 -11.74
C TYR A 350 -2.39 27.66 -12.24
N THR A 351 -1.13 27.73 -11.84
CA THR A 351 -0.26 28.88 -12.17
C THR A 351 -0.15 29.07 -13.68
N THR A 352 0.13 30.31 -14.11
CA THR A 352 0.20 30.66 -15.54
C THR A 352 1.18 29.76 -16.30
N LYS A 353 2.34 29.45 -15.70
CA LYS A 353 3.39 28.62 -16.30
C LYS A 353 3.18 27.11 -16.14
N GLY A 354 2.59 26.62 -15.04
CA GLY A 354 2.50 25.18 -14.77
C GLY A 354 3.78 24.59 -14.15
N ILE A 355 3.99 23.27 -14.32
CA ILE A 355 5.13 22.51 -13.77
C ILE A 355 6.12 22.16 -14.88
N GLY A 356 7.42 22.30 -14.59
CA GLY A 356 8.49 22.02 -15.54
C GLY A 356 8.63 20.53 -15.86
N PHE A 357 8.95 20.21 -17.11
CA PHE A 357 9.29 18.85 -17.55
C PHE A 357 10.30 18.85 -18.70
N THR A 358 10.87 17.69 -18.98
CA THR A 358 11.77 17.46 -20.11
C THR A 358 11.13 16.42 -21.02
N PRO A 359 10.78 16.77 -22.27
CA PRO A 359 10.25 15.81 -23.24
C PRO A 359 11.22 14.64 -23.44
N SER A 360 10.68 13.43 -23.44
CA SER A 360 11.44 12.17 -23.55
C SER A 360 11.85 11.85 -24.98
N SER A 361 11.30 12.57 -25.96
CA SER A 361 11.56 12.41 -27.39
C SER A 361 11.62 13.77 -28.12
N ASN A 362 11.75 13.74 -29.45
CA ASN A 362 11.69 14.97 -30.25
C ASN A 362 10.31 15.65 -30.15
N ASP A 363 9.26 14.83 -30.04
CA ASP A 363 7.88 15.23 -29.91
C ASP A 363 7.41 14.97 -28.47
N ILE A 364 6.35 15.67 -28.03
CA ILE A 364 5.71 15.42 -26.74
C ILE A 364 4.75 14.25 -26.92
N MET A 365 5.06 13.12 -26.30
CA MET A 365 4.30 11.88 -26.45
C MET A 365 3.21 11.77 -25.40
N PHE A 366 1.97 11.55 -25.85
CA PHE A 366 0.81 11.43 -24.96
C PHE A 366 -0.03 10.20 -25.31
N ASN A 367 0.06 9.17 -24.48
CA ASN A 367 -0.73 7.96 -24.61
C ASN A 367 -2.10 8.08 -23.93
N ILE A 368 -3.14 7.66 -24.64
CA ILE A 368 -4.50 7.59 -24.16
C ILE A 368 -4.96 6.15 -24.25
N PHE A 369 -5.33 5.55 -23.13
CA PHE A 369 -5.87 4.20 -23.04
C PHE A 369 -7.36 4.28 -22.75
N SER A 370 -8.17 3.80 -23.69
CA SER A 370 -9.61 3.70 -23.54
C SER A 370 -10.04 2.23 -23.49
N THR A 371 -11.34 2.01 -23.33
CA THR A 371 -11.95 0.69 -23.36
C THR A 371 -13.21 0.74 -24.22
N LEU A 372 -13.58 -0.39 -24.81
CA LEU A 372 -14.86 -0.53 -25.51
C LEU A 372 -16.05 -0.20 -24.60
N ARG A 373 -17.14 0.32 -25.15
CA ARG A 373 -18.35 0.59 -24.35
C ARG A 373 -19.09 -0.68 -23.99
N GLN A 374 -19.67 -0.70 -22.78
CA GLN A 374 -20.47 -1.83 -22.31
C GLN A 374 -21.94 -1.43 -22.17
N GLY A 375 -22.74 -1.80 -23.18
CA GLY A 375 -24.17 -1.53 -23.21
C GLY A 375 -24.52 -0.05 -23.47
N ASN A 376 -25.82 0.25 -23.46
CA ASN A 376 -26.34 1.58 -23.84
C ASN A 376 -26.33 2.60 -22.69
N ASP A 377 -26.12 2.15 -21.46
CA ASP A 377 -26.11 3.01 -20.26
C ASP A 377 -24.74 3.62 -19.98
N ASP A 378 -23.70 3.13 -20.67
CA ASP A 378 -22.33 3.59 -20.55
C ASP A 378 -22.09 4.90 -21.32
N LYS A 379 -22.28 6.02 -20.64
CA LYS A 379 -22.18 7.39 -21.18
C LYS A 379 -20.90 8.12 -20.81
N ALA A 380 -20.02 7.50 -20.03
CA ALA A 380 -18.76 8.10 -19.59
C ALA A 380 -17.88 8.41 -20.82
N SER A 381 -17.46 9.67 -20.96
CA SER A 381 -16.61 10.14 -22.04
C SER A 381 -15.74 11.33 -21.60
N VAL A 382 -14.68 11.58 -22.36
CA VAL A 382 -13.76 12.68 -22.11
C VAL A 382 -13.64 13.54 -23.37
N GLU A 383 -13.85 14.83 -23.18
CA GLU A 383 -13.57 15.86 -24.18
C GLU A 383 -12.20 16.49 -23.84
N LEU A 384 -11.17 16.04 -24.56
CA LEU A 384 -9.78 16.48 -24.39
C LEU A 384 -9.49 17.66 -25.32
N LYS A 385 -9.15 18.82 -24.73
CA LYS A 385 -8.59 19.98 -25.41
C LYS A 385 -7.10 20.08 -25.14
N VAL A 386 -6.27 20.01 -26.18
CA VAL A 386 -4.81 20.18 -26.09
C VAL A 386 -4.42 21.55 -26.64
N ILE A 387 -3.78 22.36 -25.80
CA ILE A 387 -3.23 23.67 -26.16
C ILE A 387 -1.71 23.55 -26.21
N ASN A 388 -1.14 23.60 -27.40
CA ASN A 388 0.29 23.46 -27.63
C ASN A 388 0.94 24.83 -27.94
N ASN A 389 1.50 25.47 -26.92
CA ASN A 389 2.28 26.70 -27.04
C ASN A 389 3.79 26.41 -27.00
N THR A 390 4.20 25.25 -27.52
CA THR A 390 5.61 24.84 -27.61
C THR A 390 6.08 24.87 -29.06
N ASP A 391 7.39 24.66 -29.24
CA ASP A 391 8.01 24.46 -30.56
C ASP A 391 8.03 22.98 -30.99
N LYS A 392 7.46 22.07 -30.18
CA LYS A 392 7.39 20.63 -30.45
C LYS A 392 6.00 20.19 -30.90
N VAL A 393 5.94 19.10 -31.66
CA VAL A 393 4.68 18.44 -32.00
C VAL A 393 4.18 17.67 -30.78
N VAL A 394 2.89 17.75 -30.48
CA VAL A 394 2.25 16.86 -29.48
C VAL A 394 1.62 15.71 -30.24
N SER A 395 2.12 14.49 -30.05
CA SER A 395 1.52 13.30 -30.69
C SER A 395 0.71 12.52 -29.66
N LEU A 396 -0.60 12.48 -29.88
CA LEU A 396 -1.54 11.71 -29.08
C LEU A 396 -1.79 10.35 -29.73
N ILE A 397 -1.66 9.29 -28.92
CA ILE A 397 -1.87 7.92 -29.36
C ILE A 397 -3.03 7.35 -28.55
N VAL A 398 -4.18 7.18 -29.18
CA VAL A 398 -5.38 6.60 -28.59
C VAL A 398 -5.38 5.11 -28.84
N ASN A 399 -5.38 4.32 -27.77
CA ASN A 399 -5.34 2.85 -27.81
C ASN A 399 -6.63 2.27 -27.22
N GLY A 400 -7.26 1.35 -27.95
CA GLY A 400 -8.37 0.54 -27.42
C GLY A 400 -9.69 1.29 -27.24
N ASP A 401 -9.85 2.43 -27.92
CA ASP A 401 -11.11 3.17 -27.92
C ASP A 401 -12.15 2.51 -28.82
N ASP A 402 -13.43 2.76 -28.53
CA ASP A 402 -14.51 2.19 -29.30
C ASP A 402 -14.58 2.86 -30.69
N ALA A 403 -14.46 2.04 -31.76
CA ALA A 403 -14.44 2.54 -33.13
C ALA A 403 -15.78 3.16 -33.57
N THR A 404 -16.90 2.76 -32.95
CA THR A 404 -18.25 3.18 -33.34
C THR A 404 -18.83 4.24 -32.40
N ASN A 405 -18.47 4.20 -31.11
CA ASN A 405 -18.89 5.14 -30.10
C ASN A 405 -17.71 5.55 -29.19
N PRO A 406 -16.76 6.37 -29.69
CA PRO A 406 -15.55 6.73 -28.97
C PRO A 406 -15.83 7.30 -27.58
N ARG A 407 -14.99 6.97 -26.60
CA ARG A 407 -15.00 7.65 -25.30
C ARG A 407 -14.22 8.95 -25.34
N VAL A 408 -13.26 9.08 -26.24
CA VAL A 408 -12.34 10.22 -26.25
C VAL A 408 -12.57 11.07 -27.50
N SER A 409 -12.97 12.31 -27.27
CA SER A 409 -12.97 13.36 -28.29
C SER A 409 -11.78 14.28 -28.07
N ILE A 410 -11.02 14.57 -29.13
CA ILE A 410 -9.76 15.34 -29.02
C ILE A 410 -9.85 16.56 -29.92
N THR A 411 -9.51 17.73 -29.36
CA THR A 411 -9.36 18.99 -30.08
C THR A 411 -7.97 19.59 -29.79
N GLY A 412 -7.29 20.07 -30.82
CA GLY A 412 -5.96 20.68 -30.72
C GLY A 412 -5.99 22.17 -31.06
N GLU A 413 -5.25 22.98 -30.30
CA GLU A 413 -5.04 24.41 -30.51
C GLU A 413 -3.54 24.74 -30.40
N GLY A 414 -3.03 25.61 -31.28
CA GLY A 414 -1.62 26.03 -31.28
C GLY A 414 -0.74 25.26 -32.27
N THR A 415 0.53 25.03 -31.90
CA THR A 415 1.50 24.27 -32.72
C THR A 415 1.01 22.83 -32.95
N ALA A 416 1.45 22.19 -34.04
CA ALA A 416 0.94 20.90 -34.52
C ALA A 416 0.63 19.87 -33.41
N VAL A 417 -0.61 19.37 -33.43
CA VAL A 417 -1.13 18.31 -32.57
C VAL A 417 -1.55 17.15 -33.48
N ASN A 418 -0.83 16.03 -33.40
CA ASN A 418 -1.06 14.84 -34.21
C ASN A 418 -1.86 13.81 -33.40
N ILE A 419 -2.84 13.17 -34.03
CA ILE A 419 -3.69 12.17 -33.37
C ILE A 419 -3.59 10.86 -34.16
N THR A 420 -3.15 9.81 -33.49
CA THR A 420 -3.10 8.44 -34.01
C THR A 420 -4.05 7.57 -33.20
N LYS A 421 -4.93 6.81 -33.86
CA LYS A 421 -5.84 5.86 -33.20
C LYS A 421 -5.41 4.44 -33.54
N ARG A 422 -5.29 3.58 -32.52
CA ARG A 422 -4.84 2.18 -32.58
C ARG A 422 -5.85 1.25 -31.92
#